data_AF-A0A9P0G6R3-F1
#
_entry.id   AF-A0A9P0G6R3-F1
#
_cell.length_a   1.000
_cell.length_b   1.000
_cell.length_c   1.000
_cell.angle_alpha   90.00
_cell.angle_beta   90.00
_cell.angle_gamma   90.00
#
_symmetry.space_group_name_H-M   'P 1'
#
loop_
_entity.id
_entity.type
_entity.pdbx_description
1 polymer ?
#
loop_
_entity_poly.entity_id
_entity_poly.type
_entity_poly.pdbx_seq_one_letter_code
_entity_poly.pdbx_strand_id
1 'polypeptide(L)'
;MSYIKYLFCGVLLLSLVFHALSAGCTINPFATNAPLIIRPENTTVIYPKHGERTIKFKVGETVEFACPQRQVVVDGTSSTSLVQATCISNTRFTVNGQRFIWSQISCSANPVARGRFLNSNCGTNARLAEIGFQLDNNRFLRTITICFDTVNQTSLYSYYDLTSSVRSSDTTTPRPNFAQDTGFYNTGNRNVNQLYVRGTQRSTINRLIGLAAKNTKYIQNGLTHFLSRGHLTARADFIYGALQNATFRYINAAPQWQGFNMNNWNQVETDTRNYAHNRNVDLQVWTGTYGVATLPDETSGEDIPLSLYVNGNKRGIPVPAIYWKIVYNPTNKRGIVLIGLNNLYEKNVSKHVICQDISNQVNWLNWRKNDIDRGYSYACTVSSFRKVVTYAPNLNVAGLLT
;
A
#
# COMPACT_ATOMS: atom_id res chain seq x y z
N MET A 1 -67.64 -58.10 -39.69
CA MET A 1 -67.69 -56.86 -38.87
C MET A 1 -66.33 -56.66 -38.24
N SER A 2 -65.82 -55.45 -38.45
CA SER A 2 -64.46 -54.97 -38.18
C SER A 2 -64.21 -54.78 -36.69
N TYR A 3 -63.04 -55.17 -36.15
CA TYR A 3 -62.51 -54.54 -34.93
C TYR A 3 -60.99 -54.34 -35.02
N ILE A 4 -60.65 -53.08 -34.75
CA ILE A 4 -59.42 -52.35 -35.02
C ILE A 4 -58.36 -52.67 -33.94
N LYS A 5 -57.13 -52.97 -34.36
CA LYS A 5 -55.96 -52.99 -33.48
C LYS A 5 -55.50 -51.55 -33.25
N TYR A 6 -55.67 -51.03 -32.03
CA TYR A 6 -55.07 -49.77 -31.61
C TYR A 6 -53.62 -49.99 -31.19
N LEU A 7 -52.68 -49.51 -32.01
CA LEU A 7 -51.27 -49.41 -31.67
C LEU A 7 -51.07 -48.08 -30.91
N PHE A 8 -50.93 -48.13 -29.59
CA PHE A 8 -50.59 -46.95 -28.79
C PHE A 8 -49.11 -46.62 -28.98
N CYS A 9 -48.81 -45.65 -29.84
CA CYS A 9 -47.48 -45.06 -29.98
C CYS A 9 -47.33 -43.96 -28.90
N GLY A 10 -46.72 -44.32 -27.77
CA GLY A 10 -46.38 -43.36 -26.72
C GLY A 10 -45.20 -42.50 -27.16
N VAL A 11 -45.46 -41.27 -27.62
CA VAL A 11 -44.44 -40.26 -27.84
C VAL A 11 -44.01 -39.72 -26.48
N LEU A 12 -42.85 -40.17 -25.98
CA LEU A 12 -42.20 -39.61 -24.80
C LEU A 12 -41.63 -38.24 -25.19
N LEU A 13 -42.36 -37.16 -24.88
CA LEU A 13 -41.85 -35.79 -24.95
C LEU A 13 -40.83 -35.60 -23.80
N LEU A 14 -39.56 -35.83 -24.08
CA LEU A 14 -38.47 -35.34 -23.24
C LEU A 14 -38.46 -33.81 -23.33
N SER A 15 -39.03 -33.14 -22.34
CA SER A 15 -38.82 -31.71 -22.12
C SER A 15 -37.36 -31.51 -21.67
N LEU A 16 -36.49 -31.21 -22.64
CA LEU A 16 -35.17 -30.64 -22.37
C LEU A 16 -35.38 -29.27 -21.72
N VAL A 17 -35.41 -29.24 -20.38
CA VAL A 17 -35.28 -28.00 -19.62
C VAL A 17 -33.84 -27.53 -19.80
N PHE A 18 -33.59 -26.77 -20.87
CA PHE A 18 -32.42 -25.92 -20.96
C PHE A 18 -32.50 -24.92 -19.81
N HIS A 19 -31.83 -25.22 -18.69
CA HIS A 19 -31.41 -24.17 -17.77
C HIS A 19 -30.40 -23.33 -18.55
N ALA A 20 -30.89 -22.28 -19.22
CA ALA A 20 -30.04 -21.19 -19.64
C ALA A 20 -29.33 -20.73 -18.36
N LEU A 21 -28.04 -21.06 -18.23
CA LEU A 21 -27.19 -20.52 -17.18
C LEU A 21 -27.28 -19.00 -17.33
N SER A 22 -28.12 -18.36 -16.51
CA SER A 22 -28.27 -16.92 -16.54
C SER A 22 -26.89 -16.33 -16.28
N ALA A 23 -26.33 -15.64 -17.28
CA ALA A 23 -25.03 -15.04 -17.17
C ALA A 23 -25.07 -14.04 -15.99
N GLY A 24 -24.18 -14.25 -15.02
CA GLY A 24 -24.04 -13.37 -13.87
C GLY A 24 -23.57 -11.96 -14.27
N CYS A 25 -23.20 -11.17 -13.28
CA CYS A 25 -22.78 -9.80 -13.54
C CYS A 25 -21.29 -9.74 -13.85
N THR A 26 -20.87 -8.91 -14.79
CA THR A 26 -19.49 -8.60 -15.16
C THR A 26 -19.34 -7.10 -15.26
N ILE A 27 -18.50 -6.49 -14.41
CA ILE A 27 -18.30 -5.03 -14.39
C ILE A 27 -16.83 -4.66 -14.53
N ASN A 28 -16.58 -3.46 -15.06
CA ASN A 28 -15.26 -2.83 -15.04
C ASN A 28 -15.18 -1.89 -13.82
N PRO A 29 -14.37 -2.21 -12.79
CA PRO A 29 -14.28 -1.44 -11.55
C PRO A 29 -13.39 -0.18 -11.68
N PHE A 30 -12.78 0.09 -12.84
CA PHE A 30 -11.79 1.15 -13.05
C PHE A 30 -12.39 2.45 -13.61
N ALA A 31 -13.71 2.62 -13.52
CA ALA A 31 -14.34 3.86 -13.94
C ALA A 31 -13.93 5.04 -13.04
N THR A 32 -13.92 6.25 -13.61
CA THR A 32 -13.72 7.48 -12.82
C THR A 32 -14.75 7.56 -11.70
N ASN A 33 -14.30 7.85 -10.47
CA ASN A 33 -15.12 7.86 -9.26
C ASN A 33 -15.89 6.54 -9.03
N ALA A 34 -15.36 5.39 -9.46
CA ALA A 34 -15.96 4.10 -9.14
C ALA A 34 -16.07 3.90 -7.61
N PRO A 35 -17.18 3.35 -7.11
CA PRO A 35 -17.27 2.91 -5.72
C PRO A 35 -16.25 1.83 -5.40
N LEU A 36 -15.81 1.78 -4.13
CA LEU A 36 -15.16 0.58 -3.62
C LEU A 36 -16.19 -0.55 -3.60
N ILE A 37 -15.80 -1.71 -4.12
CA ILE A 37 -16.65 -2.89 -4.16
C ILE A 37 -16.20 -3.82 -3.04
N ILE A 38 -17.10 -4.05 -2.09
CA ILE A 38 -16.80 -4.67 -0.80
C ILE A 38 -17.62 -5.94 -0.65
N ARG A 39 -16.97 -6.99 -0.14
CA ARG A 39 -17.63 -8.19 0.40
C ARG A 39 -18.20 -7.87 1.79
N PRO A 40 -19.53 -7.86 1.97
CA PRO A 40 -20.14 -7.47 3.24
C PRO A 40 -19.73 -8.38 4.40
N GLU A 41 -19.55 -9.68 4.15
CA GLU A 41 -19.33 -10.72 5.17
C GLU A 41 -18.01 -10.56 5.94
N ASN A 42 -16.98 -10.01 5.31
CA ASN A 42 -15.64 -9.90 5.89
C ASN A 42 -15.03 -8.50 5.71
N THR A 43 -15.78 -7.55 5.15
CA THR A 43 -15.31 -6.18 4.90
C THR A 43 -13.99 -6.17 4.12
N THR A 44 -13.94 -6.92 3.01
CA THR A 44 -12.77 -6.96 2.12
C THR A 44 -13.07 -6.36 0.75
N VAL A 45 -12.05 -5.75 0.14
CA VAL A 45 -12.14 -5.30 -1.24
C VAL A 45 -12.19 -6.49 -2.18
N ILE A 46 -13.06 -6.43 -3.19
CA ILE A 46 -13.10 -7.42 -4.27
C ILE A 46 -12.15 -6.97 -5.38
N TYR A 47 -11.19 -7.81 -5.76
CA TYR A 47 -10.27 -7.58 -6.86
C TYR A 47 -10.66 -8.40 -8.10
N PRO A 48 -10.28 -7.98 -9.33
CA PRO A 48 -10.35 -8.84 -10.51
C PRO A 48 -9.44 -10.06 -10.32
N LYS A 49 -9.76 -11.16 -10.99
CA LYS A 49 -8.85 -12.30 -11.11
C LYS A 49 -7.57 -11.90 -11.87
N HIS A 50 -6.49 -12.64 -11.66
CA HIS A 50 -5.23 -12.42 -12.38
C HIS A 50 -5.46 -12.39 -13.89
N GLY A 51 -4.89 -11.38 -14.56
CA GLY A 51 -5.07 -11.14 -16.00
C GLY A 51 -6.41 -10.53 -16.40
N GLU A 52 -7.40 -10.44 -15.50
CA GLU A 52 -8.70 -9.83 -15.80
C GLU A 52 -8.71 -8.32 -15.47
N ARG A 53 -9.55 -7.58 -16.22
CA ARG A 53 -9.89 -6.17 -15.93
C ARG A 53 -11.34 -5.99 -15.48
N THR A 54 -12.07 -7.09 -15.34
CA THR A 54 -13.47 -7.10 -14.90
C THR A 54 -13.63 -7.97 -13.67
N ILE A 55 -14.70 -7.71 -12.91
CA ILE A 55 -15.11 -8.52 -11.77
C ILE A 55 -16.41 -9.22 -12.15
N LYS A 56 -16.50 -10.50 -11.81
CA LYS A 56 -17.66 -11.35 -12.10
C LYS A 56 -18.38 -11.74 -10.82
N PHE A 57 -19.70 -11.69 -10.84
CA PHE A 57 -20.59 -12.05 -9.74
C PHE A 57 -21.63 -13.08 -10.21
N LYS A 58 -22.00 -14.00 -9.34
CA LYS A 58 -23.10 -14.93 -9.60
C LYS A 58 -24.44 -14.20 -9.54
N VAL A 59 -25.44 -14.70 -10.26
CA VAL A 59 -26.82 -14.21 -10.13
C VAL A 59 -27.26 -14.35 -8.67
N GLY A 60 -27.84 -13.30 -8.10
CA GLY A 60 -28.24 -13.23 -6.70
C GLY A 60 -27.10 -12.94 -5.70
N GLU A 61 -25.84 -12.86 -6.15
CA GLU A 61 -24.73 -12.49 -5.29
C GLU A 61 -24.88 -11.04 -4.81
N THR A 62 -24.67 -10.84 -3.51
CA THR A 62 -24.76 -9.54 -2.86
C THR A 62 -23.37 -8.94 -2.67
N VAL A 63 -23.22 -7.65 -2.97
CA VAL A 63 -22.03 -6.84 -2.73
C VAL A 63 -22.41 -5.49 -2.14
N GLU A 64 -21.44 -4.77 -1.61
CA GLU A 64 -21.61 -3.38 -1.19
C GLU A 64 -20.81 -2.44 -2.08
N PHE A 65 -21.44 -1.32 -2.48
CA PHE A 65 -20.79 -0.22 -3.16
C PHE A 65 -20.59 0.92 -2.16
N ALA A 66 -19.32 1.27 -1.91
CA ALA A 66 -18.95 2.20 -0.87
C ALA A 66 -18.26 3.45 -1.43
N CYS A 67 -18.74 4.61 -0.99
CA CYS A 67 -18.16 5.93 -1.20
C CYS A 67 -17.86 6.65 0.15
N PRO A 68 -16.94 6.14 0.98
CA PRO A 68 -16.57 6.73 2.27
C PRO A 68 -16.24 8.23 2.21
N GLN A 69 -16.81 9.01 3.14
CA GLN A 69 -16.73 10.49 3.21
C GLN A 69 -17.27 11.21 1.96
N ARG A 70 -18.03 10.47 1.13
CA ARG A 70 -18.69 10.89 -0.11
C ARG A 70 -20.08 10.24 -0.13
N GLN A 71 -20.76 10.30 -1.28
CA GLN A 71 -22.06 9.67 -1.48
C GLN A 71 -21.98 8.72 -2.66
N VAL A 72 -22.68 7.59 -2.58
CA VAL A 72 -23.01 6.81 -3.77
C VAL A 72 -24.05 7.59 -4.55
N VAL A 73 -23.81 7.80 -5.84
CA VAL A 73 -24.74 8.42 -6.78
C VAL A 73 -25.28 7.33 -7.67
N VAL A 74 -26.61 7.20 -7.71
CA VAL A 74 -27.32 6.21 -8.51
C VAL A 74 -28.25 6.97 -9.47
N ASP A 75 -27.99 6.84 -10.77
CA ASP A 75 -28.73 7.51 -11.85
C ASP A 75 -28.88 9.03 -11.62
N GLY A 76 -27.77 9.67 -11.25
CA GLY A 76 -27.71 11.11 -10.97
C GLY A 76 -28.24 11.53 -9.59
N THR A 77 -28.83 10.61 -8.81
CA THR A 77 -29.37 10.91 -7.48
C THR A 77 -28.42 10.47 -6.38
N SER A 78 -28.07 11.37 -5.47
CA SER A 78 -27.26 11.04 -4.29
C SER A 78 -28.00 10.14 -3.32
N SER A 79 -27.29 9.15 -2.78
CA SER A 79 -27.72 8.23 -1.73
C SER A 79 -26.79 8.33 -0.50
N THR A 80 -26.76 7.28 0.31
CA THR A 80 -25.82 7.12 1.43
C THR A 80 -24.38 6.88 0.93
N SER A 81 -23.41 6.89 1.85
CA SER A 81 -22.01 6.55 1.55
C SER A 81 -21.76 5.06 1.29
N LEU A 82 -22.78 4.22 1.44
CA LEU A 82 -22.71 2.78 1.31
C LEU A 82 -24.09 2.26 0.91
N VAL A 83 -24.15 1.48 -0.17
CA VAL A 83 -25.38 0.81 -0.62
C VAL A 83 -25.12 -0.66 -0.86
N GLN A 84 -26.10 -1.50 -0.53
CA GLN A 84 -26.10 -2.91 -0.89
C GLN A 84 -26.63 -3.09 -2.32
N ALA A 85 -25.98 -3.94 -3.08
CA ALA A 85 -26.34 -4.26 -4.45
C ALA A 85 -26.42 -5.77 -4.65
N THR A 86 -27.42 -6.25 -5.40
CA THR A 86 -27.58 -7.67 -5.74
C THR A 86 -27.47 -7.88 -7.24
N CYS A 87 -26.60 -8.78 -7.66
CA CYS A 87 -26.39 -9.07 -9.07
C CYS A 87 -27.65 -9.70 -9.71
N ILE A 88 -28.07 -9.15 -10.86
CA ILE A 88 -29.16 -9.69 -11.68
C ILE A 88 -28.59 -10.44 -12.89
N SER A 89 -27.94 -9.73 -13.81
CA SER A 89 -27.29 -10.26 -15.02
C SER A 89 -26.50 -9.17 -15.73
N ASN A 90 -25.51 -9.55 -16.55
CA ASN A 90 -24.69 -8.62 -17.35
C ASN A 90 -24.05 -7.50 -16.51
N THR A 91 -24.55 -6.28 -16.54
CA THR A 91 -24.05 -5.17 -15.69
C THR A 91 -25.11 -4.66 -14.72
N ARG A 92 -26.24 -5.38 -14.58
CA ARG A 92 -27.42 -4.94 -13.82
C ARG A 92 -27.39 -5.43 -12.39
N PHE A 93 -27.68 -4.51 -11.47
CA PHE A 93 -27.82 -4.76 -10.05
C PHE A 93 -29.14 -4.22 -9.53
N THR A 94 -29.70 -4.88 -8.53
CA THR A 94 -30.75 -4.32 -7.69
C THR A 94 -30.10 -3.49 -6.58
N VAL A 95 -30.44 -2.21 -6.45
CA VAL A 95 -30.02 -1.31 -5.38
C VAL A 95 -31.28 -0.66 -4.80
N ASN A 96 -31.50 -0.77 -3.48
CA ASN A 96 -32.71 -0.28 -2.80
C ASN A 96 -34.03 -0.73 -3.47
N GLY A 97 -34.07 -1.98 -3.96
CA GLY A 97 -35.24 -2.55 -4.64
C GLY A 97 -35.44 -2.12 -6.11
N GLN A 98 -34.64 -1.19 -6.62
CA GLN A 98 -34.70 -0.72 -8.01
C GLN A 98 -33.52 -1.27 -8.85
N ARG A 99 -33.70 -1.32 -10.17
CA ARG A 99 -32.73 -1.94 -11.10
C ARG A 99 -31.89 -0.87 -11.79
N PHE A 100 -30.57 -0.97 -11.67
CA PHE A 100 -29.62 -0.06 -12.30
C PHE A 100 -28.53 -0.82 -13.04
N ILE A 101 -28.01 -0.24 -14.12
CA ILE A 101 -26.77 -0.73 -14.74
C ILE A 101 -25.56 -0.10 -14.06
N TRP A 102 -24.43 -0.81 -14.06
CA TRP A 102 -23.18 -0.37 -13.42
C TRP A 102 -22.77 1.07 -13.79
N SER A 103 -22.94 1.48 -15.05
CA SER A 103 -22.57 2.83 -15.50
C SER A 103 -23.42 3.96 -14.89
N GLN A 104 -24.54 3.64 -14.23
CA GLN A 104 -25.36 4.60 -13.49
C GLN A 104 -24.93 4.73 -12.02
N ILE A 105 -23.97 3.92 -11.56
CA ILE A 105 -23.54 3.87 -10.15
C ILE A 105 -22.12 4.43 -10.05
N SER A 106 -21.95 5.48 -9.25
CA SER A 106 -20.65 6.13 -9.05
C SER A 106 -20.54 6.71 -7.64
N CYS A 107 -19.37 7.22 -7.27
CA CYS A 107 -19.22 8.12 -6.14
C CYS A 107 -19.32 9.58 -6.59
N SER A 108 -19.83 10.44 -5.71
CA SER A 108 -19.84 11.89 -5.94
C SER A 108 -18.43 12.49 -6.07
N ALA A 109 -17.43 11.85 -5.46
CA ALA A 109 -15.99 12.04 -5.74
C ALA A 109 -15.21 10.82 -5.24
N ASN A 110 -13.89 10.80 -5.46
CA ASN A 110 -13.02 9.75 -4.94
C ASN A 110 -13.20 9.53 -3.43
N PRO A 111 -13.39 8.26 -2.98
CA PRO A 111 -13.41 7.89 -1.57
C PRO A 111 -12.20 8.41 -0.80
N VAL A 112 -12.42 8.86 0.44
CA VAL A 112 -11.36 9.46 1.27
C VAL A 112 -11.00 8.51 2.42
N ALA A 113 -9.75 8.05 2.41
CA ALA A 113 -9.20 7.25 3.50
C ALA A 113 -8.90 8.12 4.74
N ARG A 114 -8.61 7.48 5.88
CA ARG A 114 -8.05 8.13 7.07
C ARG A 114 -7.14 7.18 7.83
N GLY A 115 -6.16 7.73 8.53
CA GLY A 115 -5.39 7.01 9.55
C GLY A 115 -6.09 7.08 10.91
N ARG A 116 -6.06 5.99 11.68
CA ARG A 116 -6.46 5.98 13.09
C ARG A 116 -5.63 4.98 13.89
N PHE A 117 -5.43 5.27 15.17
CA PHE A 117 -4.78 4.33 16.08
C PHE A 117 -5.70 3.17 16.44
N LEU A 118 -5.09 2.04 16.76
CA LEU A 118 -5.70 0.88 17.36
C LEU A 118 -5.31 0.78 18.85
N ASN A 119 -6.09 0.02 19.62
CA ASN A 119 -5.84 -0.26 21.03
C ASN A 119 -4.86 -1.43 21.19
N SER A 120 -3.73 -1.39 20.50
CA SER A 120 -2.73 -2.46 20.51
C SER A 120 -1.35 -1.91 20.23
N ASN A 121 -0.35 -2.45 20.92
CA ASN A 121 1.05 -2.07 20.75
C ASN A 121 1.74 -2.97 19.71
N CYS A 122 2.82 -2.47 19.12
CA CYS A 122 3.68 -3.20 18.18
C CYS A 122 5.17 -3.02 18.45
N GLY A 123 5.53 -2.44 19.61
CA GLY A 123 6.88 -2.24 20.09
C GLY A 123 6.89 -1.42 21.38
N THR A 124 8.06 -1.26 22.01
CA THR A 124 8.22 -0.59 23.33
C THR A 124 7.64 0.82 23.39
N ASN A 125 7.72 1.59 22.30
CA ASN A 125 7.17 2.95 22.18
C ASN A 125 6.23 3.10 20.98
N ALA A 126 5.72 1.98 20.48
CA ALA A 126 5.02 1.94 19.21
C ALA A 126 3.62 1.33 19.33
N ARG A 127 2.66 2.00 18.70
CA ARG A 127 1.26 1.60 18.68
C ARG A 127 0.82 1.25 17.27
N LEU A 128 0.00 0.22 17.15
CA LEU A 128 -0.64 -0.10 15.89
C LEU A 128 -1.61 1.01 15.49
N ALA A 129 -1.63 1.25 14.20
CA ALA A 129 -2.57 2.11 13.52
C ALA A 129 -3.00 1.44 12.22
N GLU A 130 -4.07 1.95 11.64
CA GLU A 130 -4.58 1.49 10.37
C GLU A 130 -4.93 2.68 9.48
N ILE A 131 -4.67 2.50 8.18
CA ILE A 131 -5.19 3.36 7.12
C ILE A 131 -6.25 2.57 6.39
N GLY A 132 -7.34 3.25 6.06
CA GLY A 132 -8.47 2.63 5.41
C GLY A 132 -9.64 3.58 5.33
N PHE A 133 -10.83 3.01 5.17
CA PHE A 133 -12.05 3.77 4.97
C PHE A 133 -13.09 3.46 6.05
N GLN A 134 -13.65 4.51 6.64
CA GLN A 134 -14.79 4.38 7.53
C GLN A 134 -16.04 4.11 6.67
N LEU A 135 -16.62 2.92 6.78
CA LEU A 135 -17.80 2.53 5.98
C LEU A 135 -19.09 2.95 6.68
N ASP A 136 -19.16 2.64 7.98
CA ASP A 136 -20.27 2.97 8.89
C ASP A 136 -19.71 3.11 10.32
N ASN A 137 -20.56 3.18 11.35
CA ASN A 137 -20.10 3.39 12.74
C ASN A 137 -19.25 2.24 13.30
N ASN A 138 -19.42 1.01 12.79
CA ASN A 138 -18.81 -0.19 13.34
C ASN A 138 -17.76 -0.80 12.41
N ARG A 139 -17.84 -0.53 11.10
CA ARG A 139 -16.95 -1.12 10.09
C ARG A 139 -15.95 -0.12 9.54
N PHE A 140 -14.70 -0.57 9.54
CA PHE A 140 -13.57 0.13 8.92
C PHE A 140 -12.88 -0.82 7.95
N LEU A 141 -12.87 -0.45 6.68
CA LEU A 141 -12.15 -1.17 5.64
C LEU A 141 -10.67 -0.83 5.73
N ARG A 142 -9.92 -1.62 6.51
CA ARG A 142 -8.47 -1.48 6.61
C ARG A 142 -7.79 -1.92 5.31
N THR A 143 -6.85 -1.09 4.83
CA THR A 143 -6.05 -1.37 3.63
C THR A 143 -4.56 -1.46 3.94
N ILE A 144 -4.11 -0.74 4.97
CA ILE A 144 -2.71 -0.73 5.41
C ILE A 144 -2.72 -0.76 6.93
N THR A 145 -1.89 -1.61 7.53
CA THR A 145 -1.55 -1.54 8.96
C THR A 145 -0.24 -0.79 9.13
N ILE A 146 -0.13 0.06 10.14
CA ILE A 146 1.08 0.81 10.47
C ILE A 146 1.48 0.48 11.90
N CYS A 147 2.76 0.22 12.15
CA CYS A 147 3.34 0.31 13.48
C CYS A 147 4.02 1.65 13.65
N PHE A 148 3.48 2.50 14.52
CA PHE A 148 3.91 3.90 14.65
C PHE A 148 4.58 4.14 15.99
N ASP A 149 5.86 4.54 15.97
CA ASP A 149 6.59 4.99 17.15
C ASP A 149 6.07 6.38 17.56
N THR A 150 5.38 6.43 18.70
CA THR A 150 4.73 7.65 19.19
C THR A 150 5.70 8.64 19.81
N VAL A 151 6.92 8.20 20.17
CA VAL A 151 7.95 9.07 20.76
C VAL A 151 8.74 9.75 19.64
N ASN A 152 9.28 8.95 18.71
CA ASN A 152 10.05 9.45 17.59
C ASN A 152 9.17 9.98 16.44
N GLN A 153 7.86 9.73 16.49
CA GLN A 153 6.86 10.18 15.51
C GLN A 153 7.18 9.68 14.09
N THR A 154 7.49 8.39 13.98
CA THR A 154 7.86 7.73 12.73
C THR A 154 7.25 6.34 12.66
N SER A 155 7.04 5.84 11.44
CA SER A 155 6.53 4.49 11.23
C SER A 155 7.69 3.49 11.24
N LEU A 156 7.60 2.52 12.15
CA LEU A 156 8.54 1.41 12.22
C LEU A 156 8.33 0.47 11.03
N TYR A 157 7.07 0.20 10.68
CA TYR A 157 6.70 -0.50 9.45
C TYR A 157 5.25 -0.22 9.02
N SER A 158 4.96 -0.46 7.74
CA SER A 158 3.64 -0.71 7.20
C SER A 158 3.47 -2.19 6.84
N TYR A 159 2.23 -2.66 6.74
CA TYR A 159 1.84 -3.99 6.28
C TYR A 159 0.62 -3.89 5.36
N TYR A 160 0.64 -4.63 4.26
CA TYR A 160 -0.48 -4.78 3.34
C TYR A 160 -0.39 -6.12 2.58
N ASP A 161 -1.51 -6.55 2.02
CA ASP A 161 -1.57 -7.68 1.10
C ASP A 161 -1.43 -7.20 -0.35
N LEU A 162 -0.43 -7.73 -1.05
CA LEU A 162 -0.18 -7.47 -2.46
C LEU A 162 -0.81 -8.58 -3.29
N THR A 163 -1.79 -8.21 -4.11
CA THR A 163 -2.44 -9.17 -5.01
C THR A 163 -1.63 -9.42 -6.29
N SER A 164 -1.67 -10.65 -6.77
CA SER A 164 -1.20 -11.10 -8.08
C SER A 164 -1.76 -10.29 -9.25
N SER A 165 -2.95 -9.69 -9.08
CA SER A 165 -3.60 -8.82 -10.07
C SER A 165 -3.03 -7.39 -10.15
N VAL A 166 -1.95 -7.07 -9.42
CA VAL A 166 -1.41 -5.69 -9.29
C VAL A 166 -1.15 -4.98 -10.62
N ARG A 167 -0.87 -5.72 -11.71
CA ARG A 167 -0.66 -5.17 -13.06
C ARG A 167 -1.92 -4.66 -13.76
N SER A 168 -3.12 -4.96 -13.26
CA SER A 168 -4.37 -4.38 -13.74
C SER A 168 -4.66 -2.97 -13.18
N SER A 169 -3.69 -2.36 -12.48
CA SER A 169 -3.84 -1.08 -11.76
C SER A 169 -4.43 0.05 -12.59
N ASP A 170 -5.28 0.86 -11.96
CA ASP A 170 -5.75 2.13 -12.49
C ASP A 170 -4.58 3.11 -12.64
N THR A 171 -4.52 3.76 -13.80
CA THR A 171 -3.51 4.77 -14.15
C THR A 171 -4.11 6.16 -14.32
N THR A 172 -5.44 6.29 -14.25
CA THR A 172 -6.18 7.51 -14.55
C THR A 172 -6.49 8.34 -13.31
N THR A 173 -6.54 7.74 -12.13
CA THR A 173 -6.82 8.46 -10.88
C THR A 173 -5.72 9.50 -10.56
N PRO A 174 -6.07 10.78 -10.37
CA PRO A 174 -5.12 11.82 -10.00
C PRO A 174 -4.47 11.56 -8.64
N ARG A 175 -3.16 11.88 -8.55
CA ARG A 175 -2.38 11.78 -7.33
C ARG A 175 -2.77 12.89 -6.33
N PRO A 176 -3.16 12.57 -5.09
CA PRO A 176 -3.51 13.58 -4.09
C PRO A 176 -2.27 14.12 -3.37
N ASN A 177 -2.48 15.17 -2.58
CA ASN A 177 -1.50 15.63 -1.58
C ASN A 177 -1.45 14.67 -0.39
N PHE A 178 -0.31 14.63 0.29
CA PHE A 178 -0.19 13.91 1.56
C PHE A 178 -1.02 14.58 2.66
N ALA A 179 -1.79 13.78 3.38
CA ALA A 179 -2.59 14.21 4.53
C ALA A 179 -1.93 13.82 5.86
N GLN A 180 -2.07 14.71 6.85
CA GLN A 180 -1.68 14.44 8.23
C GLN A 180 -2.91 14.00 9.02
N ASP A 181 -2.88 12.78 9.56
CA ASP A 181 -3.94 12.29 10.43
C ASP A 181 -3.75 12.80 11.88
N THR A 182 -4.87 13.00 12.58
CA THR A 182 -4.90 13.56 13.94
C THR A 182 -4.27 12.61 14.96
N GLY A 183 -3.51 13.17 15.91
CA GLY A 183 -2.99 12.45 17.09
C GLY A 183 -1.65 11.75 16.90
N PHE A 184 -1.09 11.73 15.68
CA PHE A 184 0.18 11.04 15.40
C PHE A 184 1.43 11.91 15.59
N TYR A 185 1.31 13.21 15.35
CA TYR A 185 2.45 14.14 15.33
C TYR A 185 2.27 15.26 16.35
N ASN A 186 3.32 15.50 17.13
CA ASN A 186 3.49 16.59 18.08
C ASN A 186 4.72 17.43 17.66
N THR A 187 4.54 18.20 16.59
CA THR A 187 5.55 19.03 15.92
C THR A 187 5.38 20.53 16.22
N GLY A 188 4.78 20.86 17.36
CA GLY A 188 4.48 22.24 17.76
C GLY A 188 3.60 22.96 16.73
N ASN A 189 3.97 24.19 16.36
CA ASN A 189 3.20 25.02 15.42
C ASN A 189 3.40 24.65 13.94
N ARG A 190 4.16 23.59 13.64
CA ARG A 190 4.39 23.13 12.26
C ARG A 190 3.62 21.85 11.99
N ASN A 191 2.98 21.76 10.83
CA ASN A 191 2.49 20.48 10.32
C ASN A 191 3.62 19.72 9.61
N VAL A 192 3.44 18.43 9.41
CA VAL A 192 4.46 17.55 8.82
C VAL A 192 4.84 17.98 7.40
N ASN A 193 3.87 18.47 6.61
CA ASN A 193 4.15 18.97 5.25
C ASN A 193 5.21 20.07 5.23
N GLN A 194 5.13 21.01 6.18
CA GLN A 194 6.09 22.11 6.30
C GLN A 194 7.51 21.63 6.62
N LEU A 195 7.65 20.53 7.38
CA LEU A 195 8.95 19.94 7.70
C LEU A 195 9.62 19.30 6.48
N TYR A 196 8.80 18.76 5.56
CA TYR A 196 9.25 18.26 4.26
C TYR A 196 9.47 19.36 3.21
N VAL A 197 9.18 20.63 3.47
CA VAL A 197 9.54 21.68 2.52
C VAL A 197 11.06 21.81 2.46
N ARG A 198 11.65 21.76 1.27
CA ARG A 198 13.10 21.70 1.07
C ARG A 198 13.88 22.81 1.80
N GLY A 199 13.37 24.04 1.79
CA GLY A 199 13.97 25.15 2.54
C GLY A 199 13.97 24.91 4.06
N THR A 200 12.89 24.34 4.59
CA THR A 200 12.81 23.92 5.99
C THR A 200 13.79 22.81 6.30
N GLN A 201 13.83 21.75 5.48
CA GLN A 201 14.78 20.65 5.64
C GLN A 201 16.22 21.16 5.72
N ARG A 202 16.61 22.00 4.76
CA ARG A 202 17.94 22.61 4.70
C ARG A 202 18.26 23.38 5.97
N SER A 203 17.35 24.25 6.39
CA SER A 203 17.56 25.07 7.57
C SER A 203 17.64 24.24 8.88
N THR A 204 16.86 23.17 8.98
CA THR A 204 16.88 22.26 10.14
C THR A 204 18.15 21.42 10.16
N ILE A 205 18.46 20.73 9.05
CA ILE A 205 19.60 19.81 8.95
C ILE A 205 20.91 20.56 9.07
N ASN A 206 21.08 21.68 8.37
CA ASN A 206 22.33 22.44 8.44
C ASN A 206 22.63 22.92 9.86
N ARG A 207 21.61 23.35 10.62
CA ARG A 207 21.78 23.76 12.02
C ARG A 207 22.18 22.61 12.93
N LEU A 208 21.76 21.37 12.64
CA LEU A 208 22.18 20.19 13.41
C LEU A 208 23.68 19.91 13.24
N ILE A 209 24.25 20.22 12.07
CA ILE A 209 25.61 19.82 11.68
C ILE A 209 26.57 21.01 11.55
N GLY A 210 26.28 22.13 12.20
CA GLY A 210 27.18 23.29 12.22
C GLY A 210 27.27 24.09 10.91
N LEU A 211 26.41 23.83 9.92
CA LEU A 211 26.37 24.57 8.65
C LEU A 211 25.47 25.82 8.72
N ALA A 212 25.80 26.82 7.90
CA ALA A 212 24.92 27.97 7.67
C ALA A 212 23.55 27.52 7.14
N ALA A 213 22.46 28.14 7.65
CA ALA A 213 21.09 27.68 7.43
C ALA A 213 20.64 27.57 5.96
N LYS A 214 21.28 28.29 5.03
CA LYS A 214 20.98 28.28 3.59
C LYS A 214 22.00 27.49 2.74
N ASN A 215 23.03 26.90 3.35
CA ASN A 215 24.05 26.11 2.66
C ASN A 215 23.43 24.91 1.91
N THR A 216 23.90 24.63 0.69
CA THR A 216 23.34 23.59 -0.19
C THR A 216 24.20 22.33 -0.30
N LYS A 217 25.21 22.13 0.56
CA LYS A 217 26.11 20.96 0.55
C LYS A 217 25.34 19.63 0.51
N TYR A 218 24.41 19.44 1.46
CA TYR A 218 23.63 18.21 1.59
C TYR A 218 22.17 18.31 1.10
N ILE A 219 21.49 19.44 1.34
CA ILE A 219 20.13 19.67 0.82
C ILE A 219 20.21 20.62 -0.38
N GLN A 220 20.36 20.03 -1.55
CA GLN A 220 20.64 20.73 -2.81
C GLN A 220 19.38 21.28 -3.48
N ASN A 221 19.55 22.13 -4.49
CA ASN A 221 18.46 22.63 -5.32
C ASN A 221 18.07 21.66 -6.46
N GLY A 222 18.89 20.64 -6.71
CA GLY A 222 18.66 19.64 -7.75
C GLY A 222 17.51 18.66 -7.47
N LEU A 223 17.52 17.56 -8.22
CA LEU A 223 16.43 16.58 -8.25
C LEU A 223 16.64 15.36 -7.33
N THR A 224 17.82 15.19 -6.72
CA THR A 224 18.18 13.93 -6.03
C THR A 224 18.55 14.10 -4.55
N HIS A 225 19.22 15.20 -4.19
CA HIS A 225 19.74 15.42 -2.83
C HIS A 225 18.81 16.29 -1.99
N PHE A 226 17.63 15.75 -1.70
CA PHE A 226 16.69 16.27 -0.70
C PHE A 226 15.84 15.11 -0.17
N LEU A 227 15.16 15.31 0.96
CA LEU A 227 14.33 14.29 1.56
C LEU A 227 12.90 14.37 1.01
N SER A 228 12.49 13.32 0.34
CA SER A 228 11.14 13.09 -0.13
C SER A 228 10.30 12.38 0.92
N ARG A 229 8.98 12.35 0.69
CA ARG A 229 8.03 11.56 1.48
C ARG A 229 8.03 10.13 0.94
N GLY A 230 9.04 9.36 1.33
CA GLY A 230 9.21 7.98 0.89
C GLY A 230 8.08 7.13 1.43
N HIS A 231 7.28 6.52 0.54
CA HIS A 231 6.19 5.66 0.95
C HIS A 231 6.75 4.36 1.56
N LEU A 232 6.06 3.83 2.58
CA LEU A 232 6.30 2.46 3.05
C LEU A 232 5.46 1.47 2.22
N THR A 233 4.16 1.68 2.15
CA THR A 233 3.30 1.03 1.14
C THR A 233 3.18 1.94 -0.07
N ALA A 234 3.69 1.50 -1.21
CA ALA A 234 3.74 2.33 -2.41
C ALA A 234 2.37 2.47 -3.06
N ARG A 235 2.12 3.62 -3.68
CA ARG A 235 0.89 3.85 -4.47
C ARG A 235 0.65 2.74 -5.49
N ALA A 236 1.70 2.36 -6.22
CA ALA A 236 1.63 1.39 -7.32
C ALA A 236 1.38 -0.05 -6.85
N ASP A 237 1.39 -0.31 -5.54
CA ASP A 237 1.08 -1.63 -4.99
C ASP A 237 -0.44 -1.89 -4.91
N PHE A 238 -1.27 -0.87 -5.16
CA PHE A 238 -2.72 -0.98 -5.18
C PHE A 238 -3.32 -0.78 -6.57
N ILE A 239 -4.42 -1.50 -6.83
CA ILE A 239 -5.06 -1.54 -8.14
C ILE A 239 -6.09 -0.41 -8.30
N TYR A 240 -6.92 -0.14 -7.30
CA TYR A 240 -7.97 0.86 -7.40
C TYR A 240 -7.50 2.24 -7.00
N GLY A 241 -7.93 3.28 -7.73
CA GLY A 241 -7.58 4.67 -7.47
C GLY A 241 -7.81 5.12 -6.02
N ALA A 242 -8.92 4.70 -5.41
CA ALA A 242 -9.19 4.98 -4.00
C ALA A 242 -8.12 4.38 -3.06
N LEU A 243 -7.72 3.12 -3.29
CA LEU A 243 -6.69 2.43 -2.51
C LEU A 243 -5.30 3.03 -2.74
N GLN A 244 -4.99 3.38 -3.99
CA GLN A 244 -3.79 4.12 -4.35
C GLN A 244 -3.72 5.47 -3.61
N ASN A 245 -4.83 6.20 -3.55
CA ASN A 245 -4.90 7.48 -2.85
C ASN A 245 -4.82 7.33 -1.33
N ALA A 246 -5.21 6.16 -0.78
CA ALA A 246 -5.07 5.86 0.64
C ALA A 246 -3.60 5.83 1.09
N THR A 247 -2.63 5.59 0.20
CA THR A 247 -1.20 5.56 0.57
C THR A 247 -0.62 6.93 0.94
N PHE A 248 -1.32 8.03 0.61
CA PHE A 248 -0.88 9.42 0.81
C PHE A 248 -1.14 9.93 2.22
N ARG A 249 -0.68 9.17 3.21
CA ARG A 249 -0.75 9.52 4.64
C ARG A 249 0.66 9.66 5.17
N TYR A 250 0.93 10.68 5.98
CA TYR A 250 2.27 10.84 6.54
C TYR A 250 2.68 9.64 7.42
N ILE A 251 1.74 8.96 8.05
CA ILE A 251 2.00 7.72 8.82
C ILE A 251 2.36 6.52 7.93
N ASN A 252 2.23 6.63 6.60
CA ASN A 252 2.72 5.65 5.63
C ASN A 252 3.99 6.16 4.91
N ALA A 253 4.69 7.13 5.49
CA ALA A 253 5.90 7.68 4.92
C ALA A 253 6.98 7.96 5.96
N ALA A 254 8.22 7.93 5.51
CA ALA A 254 9.37 8.41 6.25
C ALA A 254 10.27 9.29 5.34
N PRO A 255 11.20 10.07 5.91
CA PRO A 255 12.12 10.85 5.11
C PRO A 255 13.01 9.93 4.27
N GLN A 256 13.04 10.15 2.96
CA GLN A 256 13.81 9.32 2.05
C GLN A 256 14.57 10.18 1.07
N TRP A 257 15.89 10.00 0.96
CA TRP A 257 16.69 10.71 -0.04
C TRP A 257 16.13 10.44 -1.42
N GLN A 258 15.82 11.51 -2.15
CA GLN A 258 15.09 11.41 -3.42
C GLN A 258 15.83 10.54 -4.45
N GLY A 259 17.17 10.63 -4.51
CA GLY A 259 17.98 9.78 -5.38
C GLY A 259 17.82 8.27 -5.07
N PHE A 260 17.70 7.89 -3.80
CA PHE A 260 17.41 6.51 -3.41
C PHE A 260 15.96 6.12 -3.73
N ASN A 261 15.00 6.97 -3.33
CA ASN A 261 13.57 6.75 -3.55
C ASN A 261 13.23 6.47 -5.02
N MET A 262 13.69 7.33 -5.94
CA MET A 262 13.34 7.23 -7.37
C MET A 262 14.13 6.16 -8.13
N ASN A 263 15.18 5.59 -7.54
CA ASN A 263 16.07 4.63 -8.20
C ASN A 263 15.94 3.23 -7.58
N ASN A 264 16.92 2.76 -6.78
CA ASN A 264 16.92 1.37 -6.35
C ASN A 264 15.71 1.03 -5.48
N TRP A 265 15.18 1.98 -4.70
CA TRP A 265 13.97 1.71 -3.93
C TRP A 265 12.74 1.51 -4.82
N ASN A 266 12.53 2.39 -5.80
CA ASN A 266 11.49 2.19 -6.81
C ASN A 266 11.66 0.87 -7.59
N GLN A 267 12.91 0.43 -7.84
CA GLN A 267 13.19 -0.86 -8.45
C GLN A 267 12.81 -2.03 -7.54
N VAL A 268 13.13 -1.98 -6.24
CA VAL A 268 12.71 -2.96 -5.23
C VAL A 268 11.19 -3.13 -5.22
N GLU A 269 10.45 -2.01 -5.23
CA GLU A 269 8.99 -2.03 -5.27
C GLU A 269 8.47 -2.62 -6.60
N THR A 270 9.11 -2.27 -7.72
CA THR A 270 8.74 -2.77 -9.06
C THR A 270 8.98 -4.26 -9.20
N ASP A 271 10.12 -4.75 -8.73
CA ASP A 271 10.48 -6.17 -8.76
C ASP A 271 9.55 -7.00 -7.88
N THR A 272 9.15 -6.47 -6.72
CA THR A 272 8.18 -7.13 -5.84
C THR A 272 6.82 -7.31 -6.54
N ARG A 273 6.32 -6.27 -7.22
CA ARG A 273 5.08 -6.34 -8.01
C ARG A 273 5.21 -7.30 -9.20
N ASN A 274 6.36 -7.28 -9.88
CA ASN A 274 6.66 -8.23 -10.95
C ASN A 274 6.63 -9.67 -10.46
N TYR A 275 7.22 -9.96 -9.31
CA TYR A 275 7.23 -11.30 -8.75
C TYR A 275 5.81 -11.80 -8.50
N ALA A 276 4.98 -11.01 -7.80
CA ALA A 276 3.58 -11.35 -7.52
C ALA A 276 2.80 -11.64 -8.81
N HIS A 277 2.94 -10.76 -9.81
CA HIS A 277 2.24 -10.89 -11.08
C HIS A 277 2.73 -12.10 -11.91
N ASN A 278 4.02 -12.21 -12.13
CA ASN A 278 4.60 -13.22 -13.04
C ASN A 278 4.43 -14.64 -12.49
N ARG A 279 4.43 -14.79 -11.16
CA ARG A 279 4.21 -16.09 -10.50
C ARG A 279 2.74 -16.34 -10.15
N ASN A 280 1.85 -15.38 -10.41
CA ASN A 280 0.44 -15.43 -10.03
C ASN A 280 0.25 -15.82 -8.54
N VAL A 281 0.91 -15.07 -7.65
CA VAL A 281 0.84 -15.29 -6.20
C VAL A 281 0.46 -14.00 -5.49
N ASP A 282 -0.40 -14.15 -4.49
CA ASP A 282 -0.65 -13.08 -3.53
C ASP A 282 0.45 -13.13 -2.45
N LEU A 283 0.95 -11.96 -2.06
CA LEU A 283 2.05 -11.80 -1.12
C LEU A 283 1.61 -10.95 0.07
N GLN A 284 2.20 -11.22 1.22
CA GLN A 284 2.16 -10.35 2.38
C GLN A 284 3.43 -9.52 2.41
N VAL A 285 3.29 -8.19 2.48
CA VAL A 285 4.43 -7.28 2.37
C VAL A 285 4.48 -6.35 3.57
N TRP A 286 5.64 -6.30 4.21
CA TRP A 286 5.95 -5.30 5.22
C TRP A 286 7.07 -4.41 4.72
N THR A 287 6.90 -3.10 4.83
CA THR A 287 7.96 -2.14 4.53
C THR A 287 8.22 -1.30 5.76
N GLY A 288 9.46 -1.15 6.18
CA GLY A 288 9.78 -0.35 7.35
C GLY A 288 11.12 0.35 7.26
N THR A 289 11.47 0.96 8.38
CA THR A 289 12.70 1.74 8.54
C THR A 289 13.53 1.18 9.68
N TYR A 290 14.84 1.46 9.73
CA TYR A 290 15.70 1.12 10.86
C TYR A 290 16.90 2.07 10.95
N GLY A 291 17.35 2.35 12.18
CA GLY A 291 18.44 3.30 12.47
C GLY A 291 18.12 4.74 12.07
N VAL A 292 19.09 5.65 12.27
CA VAL A 292 19.00 7.06 11.88
C VAL A 292 20.20 7.40 11.01
N ALA A 293 19.97 8.01 9.84
CA ALA A 293 21.02 8.47 8.97
C ALA A 293 21.79 9.62 9.65
N THR A 294 23.10 9.68 9.40
CA THR A 294 23.98 10.71 9.94
C THR A 294 24.62 11.52 8.82
N LEU A 295 25.04 12.73 9.16
CA LEU A 295 25.98 13.52 8.38
C LEU A 295 27.07 14.06 9.32
N PRO A 296 28.30 14.26 8.84
CA PRO A 296 29.36 14.79 9.69
C PRO A 296 29.07 16.24 10.05
N ASP A 297 29.28 16.59 11.32
CA ASP A 297 29.35 17.98 11.77
C ASP A 297 30.46 18.73 11.02
N GLU A 298 30.21 19.98 10.66
CA GLU A 298 31.12 20.77 9.83
C GLU A 298 32.44 21.09 10.56
N THR A 299 32.44 21.15 11.90
CA THR A 299 33.62 21.52 12.69
C THR A 299 34.32 20.28 13.25
N SER A 300 33.59 19.39 13.92
CA SER A 300 34.20 18.22 14.59
C SER A 300 34.37 17.00 13.68
N GLY A 301 33.60 16.92 12.59
CA GLY A 301 33.54 15.72 11.74
C GLY A 301 32.78 14.55 12.37
N GLU A 302 32.20 14.72 13.56
CA GLU A 302 31.41 13.67 14.22
C GLU A 302 30.08 13.40 13.49
N ASP A 303 29.64 12.15 13.48
CA ASP A 303 28.39 11.73 12.85
C ASP A 303 27.17 12.22 13.65
N ILE A 304 26.42 13.17 13.09
CA ILE A 304 25.22 13.75 13.73
C ILE A 304 23.94 13.10 13.18
N PRO A 305 23.08 12.51 14.04
CA PRO A 305 21.78 11.95 13.63
C PRO A 305 20.82 13.00 13.08
N LEU A 306 20.20 12.69 11.94
CA LEU A 306 19.31 13.62 11.24
C LEU A 306 17.85 13.49 11.68
N SER A 307 17.17 14.64 11.79
CA SER A 307 15.75 14.73 12.16
C SER A 307 15.09 15.90 11.42
N LEU A 308 13.86 15.71 10.91
CA LEU A 308 13.12 16.79 10.25
C LEU A 308 12.48 17.77 11.24
N TYR A 309 12.20 17.31 12.47
CA TYR A 309 11.73 18.17 13.56
C TYR A 309 12.78 18.30 14.65
N VAL A 310 13.09 19.55 15.02
CA VAL A 310 14.05 19.92 16.05
C VAL A 310 13.49 21.12 16.81
N ASN A 311 13.31 20.99 18.12
CA ASN A 311 12.92 22.11 19.00
C ASN A 311 13.59 21.95 20.37
N GLY A 312 14.63 22.74 20.66
CA GLY A 312 15.49 22.52 21.81
C GLY A 312 16.11 21.12 21.78
N ASN A 313 15.88 20.32 22.82
CA ASN A 313 16.31 18.91 22.88
C ASN A 313 15.31 17.94 22.25
N LYS A 314 14.10 18.38 21.92
CA LYS A 314 13.09 17.52 21.28
C LYS A 314 13.47 17.25 19.83
N ARG A 315 13.38 15.98 19.44
CA ARG A 315 13.54 15.50 18.06
C ARG A 315 12.28 14.75 17.63
N GLY A 316 12.07 14.61 16.33
CA GLY A 316 10.93 13.88 15.79
C GLY A 316 11.01 13.76 14.27
N ILE A 317 10.43 12.69 13.73
CA ILE A 317 10.54 12.35 12.31
C ILE A 317 12.04 12.21 11.94
N PRO A 318 12.76 11.26 12.55
CA PRO A 318 14.15 10.97 12.21
C PRO A 318 14.25 10.58 10.73
N VAL A 319 15.39 10.90 10.11
CA VAL A 319 15.72 10.38 8.78
C VAL A 319 16.26 8.96 8.98
N PRO A 320 15.56 7.90 8.53
CA PRO A 320 16.02 6.54 8.77
C PRO A 320 17.33 6.25 8.02
N ALA A 321 18.20 5.45 8.63
CA ALA A 321 19.43 5.01 7.96
C ALA A 321 19.13 4.03 6.83
N ILE A 322 18.23 3.06 7.06
CA ILE A 322 17.85 2.06 6.07
C ILE A 322 16.34 1.97 5.93
N TYR A 323 15.89 1.61 4.73
CA TYR A 323 14.58 1.06 4.49
C TYR A 323 14.71 -0.44 4.27
N TRP A 324 13.71 -1.19 4.71
CA TRP A 324 13.65 -2.64 4.52
C TRP A 324 12.25 -3.04 4.05
N LYS A 325 12.16 -4.13 3.28
CA LYS A 325 10.92 -4.71 2.78
C LYS A 325 10.96 -6.22 2.95
N ILE A 326 10.10 -6.77 3.80
CA ILE A 326 9.84 -8.21 3.86
C ILE A 326 8.80 -8.54 2.80
N VAL A 327 9.13 -9.46 1.90
CA VAL A 327 8.21 -10.03 0.92
C VAL A 327 8.00 -11.50 1.29
N TYR A 328 6.77 -11.87 1.58
CA TYR A 328 6.42 -13.20 2.10
C TYR A 328 5.27 -13.82 1.32
N ASN A 329 5.44 -15.06 0.88
CA ASN A 329 4.38 -15.86 0.29
C ASN A 329 3.77 -16.76 1.39
N PRO A 330 2.53 -16.49 1.82
CA PRO A 330 1.90 -17.24 2.91
C PRO A 330 1.58 -18.69 2.54
N THR A 331 1.38 -19.00 1.25
CA THR A 331 0.99 -20.34 0.78
C THR A 331 2.10 -21.36 0.96
N ASN A 332 3.34 -21.00 0.60
CA ASN A 332 4.50 -21.89 0.69
C ASN A 332 5.52 -21.46 1.77
N LYS A 333 5.18 -20.43 2.55
CA LYS A 333 5.98 -19.90 3.66
C LYS A 333 7.38 -19.45 3.24
N ARG A 334 7.56 -19.00 2.00
CA ARG A 334 8.85 -18.46 1.52
C ARG A 334 8.91 -16.96 1.74
N GLY A 335 10.06 -16.46 2.18
CA GLY A 335 10.23 -15.03 2.46
C GLY A 335 11.64 -14.52 2.20
N ILE A 336 11.75 -13.22 1.99
CA ILE A 336 13.01 -12.49 1.80
C ILE A 336 12.89 -11.10 2.41
N VAL A 337 14.01 -10.52 2.83
CA VAL A 337 14.11 -9.11 3.19
C VAL A 337 14.98 -8.40 2.16
N LEU A 338 14.45 -7.33 1.57
CA LEU A 338 15.16 -6.43 0.68
C LEU A 338 15.49 -5.17 1.47
N ILE A 339 16.73 -4.70 1.41
CA ILE A 339 17.21 -3.58 2.23
C ILE A 339 17.88 -2.55 1.33
N GLY A 340 17.62 -1.27 1.58
CA GLY A 340 18.24 -0.15 0.91
C GLY A 340 18.79 0.86 1.92
N LEU A 341 20.01 1.33 1.67
CA LEU A 341 20.66 2.39 2.45
C LEU A 341 20.10 3.75 2.03
N ASN A 342 19.46 4.43 2.97
CA ASN A 342 18.90 5.76 2.81
C ASN A 342 19.92 6.85 3.21
N ASN A 343 21.08 6.82 2.56
CA ASN A 343 22.06 7.91 2.64
C ASN A 343 22.94 7.89 1.39
N LEU A 344 22.82 8.92 0.54
CA LEU A 344 23.62 9.03 -0.69
C LEU A 344 25.06 9.50 -0.43
N TYR A 345 25.32 10.01 0.78
CA TYR A 345 26.62 10.52 1.20
C TYR A 345 27.47 9.47 1.91
N GLU A 346 26.89 8.35 2.33
CA GLU A 346 27.62 7.27 2.99
C GLU A 346 28.38 6.43 1.96
N LYS A 347 29.71 6.48 2.02
CA LYS A 347 30.58 5.70 1.13
C LYS A 347 31.04 4.39 1.76
N ASN A 348 31.07 4.30 3.07
CA ASN A 348 31.36 3.07 3.81
C ASN A 348 30.06 2.33 4.15
N VAL A 349 29.46 1.71 3.13
CA VAL A 349 28.19 0.98 3.26
C VAL A 349 28.24 -0.18 4.25
N SER A 350 29.43 -0.71 4.57
CA SER A 350 29.60 -1.85 5.48
C SER A 350 29.06 -1.57 6.89
N LYS A 351 29.11 -0.30 7.35
CA LYS A 351 28.52 0.15 8.62
C LYS A 351 27.01 -0.10 8.73
N HIS A 352 26.32 -0.25 7.60
CA HIS A 352 24.87 -0.38 7.51
C HIS A 352 24.41 -1.75 6.97
N VAL A 353 25.33 -2.69 6.80
CA VAL A 353 25.00 -4.09 6.48
C VAL A 353 24.65 -4.80 7.78
N ILE A 354 23.35 -4.97 8.04
CA ILE A 354 22.84 -5.51 9.32
C ILE A 354 22.61 -7.03 9.29
N CYS A 355 22.85 -7.68 8.15
CA CYS A 355 22.73 -9.12 7.98
C CYS A 355 23.51 -9.56 6.74
N GLN A 356 23.82 -10.86 6.66
CA GLN A 356 24.53 -11.44 5.52
C GLN A 356 23.75 -11.19 4.22
N ASP A 357 24.43 -10.59 3.24
CA ASP A 357 23.88 -10.34 1.92
C ASP A 357 23.76 -11.63 1.11
N ILE A 358 22.52 -11.99 0.76
CA ILE A 358 22.15 -13.15 -0.05
C ILE A 358 21.58 -12.75 -1.42
N SER A 359 21.75 -11.49 -1.84
CA SER A 359 21.19 -10.98 -3.10
C SER A 359 21.65 -11.73 -4.34
N ASN A 360 22.82 -12.39 -4.29
CA ASN A 360 23.31 -13.25 -5.37
C ASN A 360 22.49 -14.54 -5.58
N GLN A 361 21.65 -14.93 -4.60
CA GLN A 361 20.78 -16.10 -4.67
C GLN A 361 19.40 -15.77 -5.28
N VAL A 362 19.16 -14.52 -5.68
CA VAL A 362 17.83 -14.00 -6.01
C VAL A 362 17.85 -13.40 -7.41
N ASN A 363 17.28 -14.11 -8.38
CA ASN A 363 17.41 -13.78 -9.80
C ASN A 363 16.33 -12.84 -10.35
N TRP A 364 15.28 -12.53 -9.56
CA TRP A 364 14.18 -11.67 -9.99
C TRP A 364 14.39 -10.18 -9.65
N LEU A 365 15.51 -9.84 -8.99
CA LEU A 365 15.87 -8.47 -8.63
C LEU A 365 16.70 -7.81 -9.73
N ASN A 366 16.31 -6.59 -10.12
CA ASN A 366 16.89 -5.83 -11.23
C ASN A 366 17.56 -4.50 -10.79
N TRP A 367 17.79 -4.33 -9.48
CA TRP A 367 18.45 -3.16 -8.93
C TRP A 367 19.91 -3.01 -9.37
N ARG A 368 20.49 -1.82 -9.17
CA ARG A 368 21.94 -1.61 -9.27
C ARG A 368 22.53 -1.56 -7.87
N LYS A 369 22.66 -2.72 -7.22
CA LYS A 369 22.94 -2.83 -5.77
C LYS A 369 24.13 -2.01 -5.26
N ASN A 370 25.21 -1.91 -6.03
CA ASN A 370 26.45 -1.23 -5.62
C ASN A 370 26.49 0.26 -6.02
N ASP A 371 25.46 0.77 -6.69
CA ASP A 371 25.38 2.16 -7.14
C ASP A 371 24.87 3.04 -5.98
N ILE A 372 25.81 3.71 -5.31
CA ILE A 372 25.54 4.52 -4.11
C ILE A 372 24.60 5.69 -4.42
N ASP A 373 24.73 6.32 -5.59
CA ASP A 373 23.91 7.48 -5.98
C ASP A 373 22.45 7.07 -6.26
N ARG A 374 22.23 5.78 -6.52
CA ARG A 374 20.91 5.15 -6.63
C ARG A 374 20.43 4.54 -5.30
N GLY A 375 21.26 4.58 -4.26
CA GLY A 375 21.08 3.98 -2.95
C GLY A 375 21.52 2.52 -2.90
N TYR A 376 22.60 2.24 -2.17
CA TYR A 376 23.12 0.88 -1.98
C TYR A 376 22.01 -0.07 -1.50
N SER A 377 21.94 -1.28 -2.04
CA SER A 377 20.89 -2.24 -1.72
C SER A 377 21.42 -3.67 -1.57
N TYR A 378 20.78 -4.48 -0.74
CA TYR A 378 21.17 -5.86 -0.48
C TYR A 378 19.97 -6.66 0.01
N ALA A 379 20.11 -7.98 0.14
CA ALA A 379 19.02 -8.85 0.59
C ALA A 379 19.45 -9.75 1.74
N CYS A 380 18.51 -10.10 2.62
CA CYS A 380 18.74 -10.98 3.77
C CYS A 380 17.64 -12.04 3.88
N THR A 381 17.95 -13.12 4.59
CA THR A 381 16.89 -14.01 5.10
C THR A 381 16.07 -13.28 6.16
N VAL A 382 14.79 -13.61 6.28
CA VAL A 382 13.91 -13.07 7.33
C VAL A 382 14.46 -13.37 8.72
N SER A 383 15.02 -14.57 8.92
CA SER A 383 15.59 -14.99 10.21
C SER A 383 16.79 -14.16 10.64
N SER A 384 17.76 -13.91 9.73
CA SER A 384 18.95 -13.11 10.04
C SER A 384 18.59 -11.66 10.29
N PHE A 385 17.68 -11.09 9.51
CA PHE A 385 17.22 -9.71 9.66
C PHE A 385 16.56 -9.46 11.03
N ARG A 386 15.69 -10.38 11.48
CA ARG A 386 14.95 -10.24 12.75
C ARG A 386 15.82 -10.31 14.01
N LYS A 387 17.05 -10.82 13.91
CA LYS A 387 18.02 -10.75 15.01
C LYS A 387 18.44 -9.31 15.34
N VAL A 388 18.33 -8.41 14.35
CA VAL A 388 18.68 -6.99 14.51
C VAL A 388 17.43 -6.12 14.62
N VAL A 389 16.48 -6.28 13.70
CA VAL A 389 15.24 -5.50 13.69
C VAL A 389 14.15 -6.26 14.43
N THR A 390 14.15 -6.14 15.76
CA THR A 390 13.34 -6.97 16.65
C THR A 390 11.83 -6.67 16.62
N TYR A 391 11.43 -5.47 16.16
CA TYR A 391 10.03 -5.11 15.94
C TYR A 391 9.46 -5.59 14.58
N ALA A 392 10.29 -6.21 13.73
CA ALA A 392 9.80 -6.81 12.50
C ALA A 392 8.88 -8.01 12.81
N PRO A 393 7.86 -8.28 11.98
CA PRO A 393 6.85 -9.30 12.25
C PRO A 393 7.45 -10.70 12.46
N ASN A 394 6.86 -11.46 13.38
CA ASN A 394 7.21 -12.86 13.56
C ASN A 394 6.52 -13.72 12.49
N LEU A 395 7.29 -14.24 11.54
CA LEU A 395 6.81 -15.04 10.42
C LEU A 395 7.37 -16.46 10.50
N ASN A 396 6.54 -17.46 10.18
CA ASN A 396 6.99 -18.83 9.95
C ASN A 396 7.56 -18.94 8.53
N VAL A 397 8.89 -19.01 8.40
CA VAL A 397 9.56 -19.02 7.09
C VAL A 397 10.22 -20.37 6.84
N ALA A 398 9.76 -21.08 5.81
CA ALA A 398 10.25 -22.39 5.39
C ALA A 398 11.36 -22.32 4.33
N GLY A 399 11.60 -21.14 3.71
CA GLY A 399 12.66 -20.99 2.72
C GLY A 399 12.74 -19.59 2.12
N LEU A 400 13.73 -19.40 1.24
CA LEU A 400 13.95 -18.15 0.52
C LEU A 400 12.91 -17.96 -0.60
N LEU A 401 12.48 -16.72 -0.81
CA LEU A 401 11.62 -16.32 -1.93
C LEU A 401 12.47 -16.05 -3.19
N THR A 402 12.62 -17.07 -4.03
CA THR A 402 13.37 -17.04 -5.29
C THR A 402 12.49 -17.17 -6.54
#